data_AF-A0A060CPZ5-F1
#
_entry.id   AF-A0A060CPZ5-F1
#
_cell.length_a   1.000
_cell.length_b   1.000
_cell.length_c   1.000
_cell.angle_alpha   90.00
_cell.angle_beta   90.00
_cell.angle_gamma   90.00
#
_symmetry.space_group_name_H-M   'P 1'
#
loop_
_entity.id
_entity.type
_entity.pdbx_description
1 polymer ?
#
loop_
_entity_poly.entity_id
_entity_poly.type
_entity_poly.pdbx_seq_one_letter_code
_entity_poly.pdbx_strand_id
1 'polypeptide(L)'
;VYVLSVQQEFDKACGRETHILAPETADGMPRLNEKAMRVYDNMIAEADKQGLRLILPFIDHWWWWGGREQLAAFYHEKAEDFYRTDGKTFKAYLDVIRQVITRTNTVTGRAYYDEKAIMAWETVTSWRIPTPIPASDRGVD
;
A
#
# COMPACT_ATOMS: atom_id res chain seq x y z
N VAL A 1 8.95 -9.12 2.03
CA VAL A 1 8.33 -7.82 2.35
C VAL A 1 6.84 -8.04 2.41
N TYR A 2 6.19 -7.60 3.49
CA TYR A 2 4.79 -7.93 3.79
C TYR A 2 3.78 -6.89 3.24
N VAL A 3 4.17 -5.61 3.19
CA VAL A 3 3.32 -4.49 2.72
C VAL A 3 3.77 -3.98 1.35
N LEU A 4 2.82 -3.55 0.51
CA LEU A 4 3.12 -2.97 -0.80
C LEU A 4 3.83 -1.62 -0.64
N SER A 5 4.99 -1.50 -1.29
CA SER A 5 5.80 -0.27 -1.25
C SER A 5 5.38 0.73 -2.32
N VAL A 6 5.32 2.01 -1.96
CA VAL A 6 5.09 3.12 -2.88
C VAL A 6 6.40 3.74 -3.36
N GLN A 7 6.47 4.08 -4.63
CA GLN A 7 7.62 4.72 -5.27
C GLN A 7 7.97 6.06 -4.62
N GLN A 8 9.26 6.28 -4.45
CA GLN A 8 9.86 7.53 -3.97
C GLN A 8 10.94 8.01 -4.94
N GLU A 9 11.32 9.27 -4.81
CA GLU A 9 12.31 9.92 -5.70
C GLU A 9 13.66 9.18 -5.72
N PHE A 10 14.14 8.73 -4.56
CA PHE A 10 15.43 8.04 -4.44
C PHE A 10 15.44 6.62 -5.00
N ASP A 11 14.26 5.99 -5.21
CA ASP A 11 14.18 4.61 -5.68
C ASP A 11 14.79 4.43 -7.06
N LYS A 12 14.63 5.44 -7.92
CA LYS A 12 15.20 5.43 -9.27
C LYS A 12 16.73 5.47 -9.23
N ALA A 13 17.32 6.24 -8.31
CA ALA A 13 18.77 6.33 -8.15
C ALA A 13 19.36 5.02 -7.59
N CYS A 14 18.63 4.33 -6.72
CA CYS A 14 19.08 3.08 -6.10
C CYS A 14 18.65 1.82 -6.87
N GLY A 15 17.90 1.95 -7.97
CA GLY A 15 17.35 0.81 -8.71
C GLY A 15 16.39 -0.06 -7.89
N ARG A 16 15.73 0.52 -6.88
CA ARG A 16 14.79 -0.21 -6.02
C ARG A 16 13.48 -0.43 -6.76
N GLU A 17 13.05 -1.69 -6.86
CA GLU A 17 11.73 -2.05 -7.37
C GLU A 17 10.67 -1.85 -6.27
N THR A 18 9.74 -0.94 -6.49
CA THR A 18 8.56 -0.72 -5.62
C THR A 18 7.29 -1.27 -6.25
N HIS A 19 6.29 -1.60 -5.45
CA HIS A 19 5.06 -2.24 -5.93
C HIS A 19 4.12 -1.24 -6.62
N ILE A 20 4.02 -0.02 -6.06
CA ILE A 20 3.12 1.02 -6.54
C ILE A 20 3.97 2.15 -7.13
N LEU A 21 3.80 2.40 -8.43
CA LEU A 21 4.47 3.46 -9.18
C LEU A 21 3.57 4.69 -9.30
N ALA A 22 4.20 5.84 -9.47
CA ALA A 22 3.54 7.09 -9.80
C ALA A 22 2.71 6.95 -11.10
N PRO A 23 1.61 7.73 -11.22
CA PRO A 23 0.85 7.82 -12.45
C PRO A 23 1.72 8.36 -13.59
N GLU A 24 1.38 8.01 -14.84
CA GLU A 24 2.08 8.52 -16.03
C GLU A 24 1.72 9.98 -16.32
N THR A 25 0.55 10.42 -15.86
CA THR A 25 0.04 11.78 -16.01
C THR A 25 -0.36 12.35 -14.66
N ALA A 26 -0.41 13.69 -14.52
CA ALA A 26 -0.73 14.35 -13.25
C ALA A 26 -2.12 14.01 -12.69
N ASP A 27 -3.08 13.67 -13.56
CA ASP A 27 -4.43 13.27 -13.17
C ASP A 27 -4.68 11.75 -13.30
N GLY A 28 -3.61 10.98 -13.56
CA GLY A 28 -3.67 9.53 -13.68
C GLY A 28 -3.76 8.82 -12.32
N MET A 29 -4.03 7.52 -12.39
CA MET A 29 -3.99 6.64 -11.22
C MET A 29 -2.63 5.97 -11.07
N PRO A 30 -2.24 5.58 -9.84
CA PRO A 30 -1.01 4.83 -9.60
C PRO A 30 -1.02 3.53 -10.40
N ARG A 31 0.15 2.94 -10.61
CA ARG A 31 0.27 1.72 -11.41
C ARG A 31 1.01 0.66 -10.63
N LEU A 32 0.64 -0.60 -10.80
CA LEU A 32 1.41 -1.71 -10.27
C LEU A 32 2.69 -1.95 -11.09
N ASN A 33 3.81 -2.09 -10.40
CA ASN A 33 5.07 -2.52 -11.01
C ASN A 33 5.06 -4.03 -11.22
N GLU A 34 4.95 -4.46 -12.47
CA GLU A 34 4.86 -5.88 -12.81
C GLU A 34 6.06 -6.70 -12.29
N LYS A 35 7.26 -6.15 -12.28
CA LYS A 35 8.45 -6.86 -11.79
C LYS A 35 8.38 -7.12 -10.30
N ALA A 36 7.99 -6.13 -9.50
CA ALA A 36 7.79 -6.29 -8.06
C ALA A 36 6.59 -7.21 -7.77
N MET A 37 5.49 -7.04 -8.49
CA MET A 37 4.28 -7.84 -8.29
C MET A 37 4.47 -9.32 -8.63
N ARG A 38 5.35 -9.69 -9.56
CA ARG A 38 5.70 -11.11 -9.80
C ARG A 38 6.41 -11.76 -8.61
N VAL A 39 7.19 -10.99 -7.86
CA VAL A 39 7.79 -11.49 -6.61
C VAL A 39 6.70 -11.70 -5.56
N TYR A 40 5.73 -10.79 -5.49
CA TYR A 40 4.56 -10.88 -4.61
C TYR A 40 3.64 -12.06 -4.96
N ASP A 41 3.39 -12.28 -6.26
CA ASP A 41 2.67 -13.45 -6.80
C ASP A 41 3.30 -14.77 -6.30
N ASN A 42 4.63 -14.85 -6.38
CA ASN A 42 5.37 -16.02 -5.96
C ASN A 42 5.29 -16.24 -4.44
N MET A 43 5.34 -15.17 -3.63
CA MET A 43 5.14 -15.26 -2.19
C MET A 43 3.77 -15.87 -1.85
N ILE A 44 2.70 -15.41 -2.51
CA ILE A 44 1.34 -15.93 -2.30
C ILE A 44 1.24 -17.40 -2.74
N ALA A 45 1.82 -17.74 -3.90
CA ALA A 45 1.82 -19.10 -4.41
C ALA A 45 2.58 -20.07 -3.50
N GLU A 46 3.74 -19.65 -2.97
CA GLU A 46 4.52 -20.44 -2.03
C GLU A 46 3.81 -20.61 -0.67
N ALA A 47 3.09 -19.60 -0.21
CA ALA A 47 2.26 -19.72 0.98
C ALA A 47 1.13 -20.74 0.79
N ASP A 48 0.46 -20.76 -0.38
CA ASP A 48 -0.59 -21.74 -0.70
C ASP A 48 -0.02 -23.17 -0.69
N LYS A 49 1.13 -23.38 -1.34
CA LYS A 49 1.83 -24.69 -1.37
C LYS A 49 2.18 -25.20 0.03
N GLN A 50 2.51 -24.31 0.95
CA GLN A 50 2.88 -24.64 2.33
C GLN A 50 1.68 -24.68 3.29
N GLY A 51 0.46 -24.42 2.81
CA GLY A 51 -0.73 -24.36 3.64
C GLY A 51 -0.78 -23.16 4.60
N LEU A 52 0.03 -22.13 4.34
CA LEU A 52 0.05 -20.90 5.12
C LEU A 52 -1.10 -19.97 4.73
N ARG A 53 -1.40 -19.02 5.62
CA ARG A 53 -2.43 -18.00 5.44
C ARG A 53 -1.84 -16.63 5.75
N LEU A 54 -2.04 -15.70 4.83
CA LEU A 54 -1.47 -14.36 4.84
C LEU A 54 -2.55 -13.33 5.14
N ILE A 55 -2.24 -12.37 6.00
CA ILE A 55 -2.94 -11.09 6.05
C ILE A 55 -2.11 -10.16 5.17
N LEU A 56 -2.71 -9.40 4.25
CA LEU A 56 -1.93 -8.60 3.30
C LEU A 56 -2.35 -7.13 3.37
N PRO A 57 -1.47 -6.22 3.79
CA PRO A 57 -1.78 -4.81 3.83
C PRO A 57 -1.52 -4.12 2.51
N PHE A 58 -2.39 -3.17 2.17
CA PHE A 58 -2.27 -2.40 0.94
C PHE A 58 -1.21 -1.30 1.00
N ILE A 59 -1.00 -0.67 2.15
CA ILE A 59 -0.08 0.45 2.29
C ILE A 59 0.43 0.60 3.72
N ASP A 60 1.65 1.13 3.87
CA ASP A 60 2.23 1.46 5.18
C ASP A 60 1.79 2.86 5.65
N HIS A 61 1.70 3.04 6.96
CA HIS A 61 1.56 4.36 7.57
C HIS A 61 2.85 5.18 7.45
N TRP A 62 4.01 4.51 7.54
CA TRP A 62 5.32 5.15 7.62
C TRP A 62 6.00 5.31 6.27
N TRP A 63 6.89 6.29 6.17
CA TRP A 63 7.54 6.70 4.93
C TRP A 63 8.64 5.74 4.45
N TRP A 64 9.27 4.96 5.34
CA TRP A 64 10.41 4.11 4.98
C TRP A 64 10.08 3.04 3.93
N TRP A 65 8.81 2.64 3.82
CA TRP A 65 8.36 1.68 2.81
C TRP A 65 7.64 2.31 1.63
N GLY A 66 7.48 3.63 1.63
CA GLY A 66 6.57 4.31 0.71
C GLY A 66 5.14 4.09 1.17
N GLY A 67 4.69 4.91 2.10
CA GLY A 67 3.40 4.83 2.75
C GLY A 67 2.43 5.90 2.24
N ARG A 68 1.46 6.25 3.09
CA ARG A 68 0.42 7.25 2.79
C ARG A 68 0.98 8.59 2.31
N GLU A 69 2.14 9.01 2.85
CA GLU A 69 2.77 10.29 2.49
C GLU A 69 3.29 10.27 1.05
N GLN A 70 3.90 9.17 0.63
CA GLN A 70 4.42 9.02 -0.73
C GLN A 70 3.29 8.89 -1.75
N LEU A 71 2.20 8.23 -1.38
CA LEU A 71 1.01 8.18 -2.23
C LEU A 71 0.39 9.58 -2.40
N ALA A 72 0.34 10.38 -1.32
CA ALA A 72 -0.14 11.75 -1.39
C ALA A 72 0.77 12.67 -2.22
N ALA A 73 2.08 12.45 -2.13
CA ALA A 73 3.08 13.21 -2.88
C ALA A 73 2.90 13.10 -4.41
N PHE A 74 2.33 12.00 -4.93
CA PHE A 74 2.00 11.89 -6.36
C PHE A 74 1.03 12.98 -6.84
N TYR A 75 0.23 13.56 -5.94
CA TYR A 75 -0.81 14.53 -6.24
C TYR A 75 -0.54 15.91 -5.63
N HIS A 76 0.66 16.13 -5.09
CA HIS A 76 0.99 17.34 -4.31
C HIS A 76 0.05 17.58 -3.12
N GLU A 77 -0.52 16.50 -2.57
CA GLU A 77 -1.38 16.51 -1.38
C GLU A 77 -0.56 16.15 -0.12
N LYS A 78 -1.12 16.42 1.06
CA LYS A 78 -0.49 16.08 2.34
C LYS A 78 -0.87 14.67 2.77
N ALA A 79 -0.08 14.09 3.67
CA ALA A 79 -0.36 12.74 4.17
C ALA A 79 -1.73 12.62 4.87
N GLU A 80 -2.29 13.72 5.39
CA GLU A 80 -3.61 13.79 6.03
C GLU A 80 -4.75 13.70 5.00
N ASP A 81 -4.51 14.14 3.76
CA ASP A 81 -5.49 14.06 2.67
C ASP A 81 -5.76 12.61 2.24
N PHE A 82 -4.92 11.65 2.68
CA PHE A 82 -5.15 10.22 2.50
C PHE A 82 -6.51 9.77 3.06
N TYR A 83 -7.00 10.38 4.15
CA TYR A 83 -8.30 10.05 4.76
C TYR A 83 -9.44 10.93 4.24
N ARG A 84 -9.16 11.87 3.34
CA ARG A 84 -10.14 12.81 2.81
C ARG A 84 -10.87 12.18 1.62
N THR A 85 -12.11 11.75 1.83
CA THR A 85 -12.85 10.89 0.88
C THR A 85 -13.14 11.53 -0.49
N ASP A 86 -13.07 12.85 -0.60
CA ASP A 86 -13.22 13.60 -1.86
C ASP A 86 -11.88 13.90 -2.58
N GLY A 87 -10.75 13.64 -1.91
CA GLY A 87 -9.39 13.95 -2.39
C GLY A 87 -8.87 13.02 -3.47
N LYS A 88 -7.79 13.44 -4.16
CA LYS A 88 -7.16 12.62 -5.21
C LYS A 88 -6.44 11.41 -4.61
N THR A 89 -5.74 11.61 -3.48
CA THR A 89 -5.02 10.53 -2.78
C THR A 89 -5.95 9.41 -2.36
N PHE A 90 -7.13 9.72 -1.82
CA PHE A 90 -8.10 8.69 -1.42
C PHE A 90 -8.60 7.89 -2.63
N LYS A 91 -8.90 8.56 -3.75
CA LYS A 91 -9.29 7.90 -5.01
C LYS A 91 -8.17 6.99 -5.54
N ALA A 92 -6.93 7.48 -5.50
CA ALA A 92 -5.76 6.72 -5.89
C ALA A 92 -5.56 5.47 -5.01
N TYR A 93 -5.80 5.60 -3.70
CA TYR A 93 -5.74 4.47 -2.77
C TYR A 93 -6.83 3.42 -3.07
N LEU A 94 -8.07 3.84 -3.32
CA LEU A 94 -9.13 2.92 -3.75
C LEU A 94 -8.79 2.23 -5.07
N ASP A 95 -8.17 2.95 -6.01
CA ASP A 95 -7.75 2.36 -7.27
C ASP A 95 -6.61 1.35 -7.09
N VAL A 96 -5.66 1.61 -6.20
CA VAL A 96 -4.62 0.63 -5.81
C VAL A 96 -5.27 -0.63 -5.22
N ILE A 97 -6.23 -0.49 -4.30
CA ILE A 97 -6.97 -1.64 -3.75
C ILE A 97 -7.60 -2.43 -4.89
N ARG A 98 -8.34 -1.75 -5.77
CA ARG A 98 -9.01 -2.37 -6.93
C ARG A 98 -8.01 -3.12 -7.80
N GLN A 99 -6.88 -2.51 -8.15
CA GLN A 99 -5.85 -3.14 -8.98
C GLN A 99 -5.27 -4.39 -8.32
N VAL A 100 -4.99 -4.33 -7.00
CA VAL A 100 -4.40 -5.46 -6.26
C VAL A 100 -5.38 -6.61 -6.13
N ILE A 101 -6.62 -6.36 -5.67
CA ILE A 101 -7.59 -7.45 -5.45
C ILE A 101 -7.98 -8.13 -6.76
N THR A 102 -7.99 -7.39 -7.88
CA THR A 102 -8.35 -7.92 -9.20
C THR A 102 -7.16 -8.47 -9.98
N ARG A 103 -5.92 -8.33 -9.47
CA ARG A 103 -4.73 -8.88 -10.13
C ARG A 103 -4.83 -10.40 -10.23
N THR A 104 -4.55 -10.93 -11.42
CA THR A 104 -4.34 -12.37 -11.62
C THR A 104 -2.90 -12.73 -11.27
N ASN A 105 -2.72 -13.62 -10.30
CA ASN A 105 -1.43 -14.16 -9.92
C ASN A 105 -0.78 -14.90 -11.11
N THR A 106 0.43 -14.50 -11.47
CA THR A 106 1.15 -15.07 -12.63
C THR A 106 1.60 -16.53 -12.44
N VAL A 107 1.63 -17.02 -11.20
CA VAL A 107 2.04 -18.40 -10.85
C VAL A 107 0.84 -19.33 -10.74
N THR A 108 -0.22 -18.91 -10.05
CA THR A 108 -1.40 -19.77 -9.79
C THR A 108 -2.50 -19.64 -10.84
N GLY A 109 -2.50 -18.53 -11.60
CA GLY A 109 -3.54 -18.19 -12.57
C GLY A 109 -4.86 -17.70 -11.95
N ARG A 110 -4.94 -17.54 -10.62
CA ARG A 110 -6.14 -17.05 -9.93
C ARG A 110 -6.09 -15.55 -9.71
N ALA A 111 -7.25 -14.89 -9.71
CA ALA A 111 -7.34 -13.53 -9.19
C ALA A 111 -7.02 -13.53 -7.69
N TYR A 112 -6.42 -12.45 -7.18
CA TYR A 112 -6.07 -12.34 -5.76
C TYR A 112 -7.28 -12.47 -4.84
N TYR A 113 -8.46 -12.01 -5.24
CA TYR A 113 -9.69 -12.23 -4.48
C TYR A 113 -10.09 -13.71 -4.35
N ASP A 114 -9.59 -14.59 -5.22
CA ASP A 114 -9.81 -16.05 -5.20
C ASP A 114 -8.61 -16.82 -4.61
N GLU A 115 -7.57 -16.14 -4.14
CA GLU A 115 -6.38 -16.79 -3.59
C GLU A 115 -6.65 -17.34 -2.18
N LYS A 116 -6.58 -18.66 -2.05
CA LYS A 116 -6.83 -19.37 -0.78
C LYS A 116 -5.80 -19.05 0.30
N ALA A 117 -4.59 -18.69 -0.10
CA ALA A 117 -3.53 -18.29 0.83
C ALA A 117 -3.78 -16.91 1.46
N ILE A 118 -4.66 -16.08 0.88
CA ILE A 118 -4.99 -14.76 1.43
C ILE A 118 -6.16 -14.92 2.39
N MET A 119 -5.91 -14.72 3.68
CA MET A 119 -6.91 -14.81 4.73
C MET A 119 -7.69 -13.51 4.91
N ALA A 120 -6.99 -12.38 4.85
CA ALA A 120 -7.58 -11.07 5.02
C ALA A 120 -6.74 -9.98 4.35
N TRP A 121 -7.39 -8.86 4.07
CA TRP A 121 -6.74 -7.62 3.64
C TRP A 121 -6.68 -6.63 4.79
N GLU A 122 -5.58 -5.91 4.90
CA GLU A 122 -5.41 -4.83 5.88
C GLU A 122 -5.34 -3.48 5.14
N THR A 123 -6.12 -2.51 5.59
CA THR A 123 -6.19 -1.22 4.90
C THR A 123 -4.88 -0.46 5.01
N VAL A 124 -4.36 -0.28 6.23
CA VAL A 124 -3.11 0.43 6.50
C VAL A 124 -2.37 -0.26 7.66
N THR A 125 -1.08 -0.56 7.50
CA THR A 125 -0.28 -1.10 8.61
C THR A 125 0.13 -0.03 9.61
N SER A 126 0.38 -0.46 10.86
CA SER A 126 1.04 0.37 11.89
C SER A 126 0.27 1.66 12.23
N TRP A 127 -1.06 1.57 12.24
CA TRP A 127 -1.90 2.68 12.67
C TRP A 127 -1.62 3.01 14.14
N ARG A 128 -1.20 4.24 14.42
CA ARG A 128 -0.97 4.71 15.79
C ARG A 128 -2.12 5.64 16.17
N ILE A 129 -2.91 5.25 17.17
CA ILE A 129 -3.80 6.19 17.86
C ILE A 129 -2.90 7.20 18.57
N PRO A 130 -3.04 8.52 18.35
CA PRO A 130 -2.36 9.48 19.18
C PRO A 130 -2.81 9.25 20.62
N THR A 131 -1.87 8.90 21.50
CA THR A 131 -2.15 8.84 22.94
C THR A 131 -2.74 10.19 23.34
N PRO A 132 -3.90 10.24 24.03
CA PRO A 132 -4.39 11.49 24.56
C PRO A 132 -3.28 12.13 25.40
N ILE A 133 -3.03 13.42 25.22
CA ILE A 133 -2.13 14.17 26.09
C ILE A 133 -2.64 13.95 27.54
N PRO A 134 -1.80 13.45 28.47
CA PRO A 134 -2.19 13.28 29.86
C PRO A 134 -2.78 14.59 30.39
N ALA A 135 -3.85 14.51 31.18
CA ALA A 135 -4.51 15.69 31.73
C ALA A 135 -3.59 16.57 32.60
N SER A 136 -2.39 16.09 32.97
CA SER A 136 -1.36 16.85 33.69
C SER A 136 -0.70 17.97 32.87
N ASP A 137 -0.80 17.93 31.53
CA ASP A 137 -0.20 18.95 30.65
C ASP A 137 -1.24 19.98 30.17
N ARG A 138 -2.49 19.89 30.64
CA ARG A 138 -3.43 21.02 30.56
C ARG A 138 -3.06 21.98 31.68
N GLY A 139 -2.19 22.93 31.35
CA GLY A 139 -1.90 24.07 32.21
C GLY A 139 -3.20 24.64 32.79
N VAL A 140 -3.20 24.79 34.11
CA VAL A 140 -4.15 25.64 34.80
C VAL A 140 -3.78 27.06 34.42
N ASP A 141 -4.65 27.71 33.64
CA ASP A 141 -4.83 29.16 33.59
C ASP A 141 -6.33 29.45 33.36
#